data_AF-A0A9E1ZJZ7-F1
#
_entry.id   AF-A0A9E1ZJZ7-F1
#
_cell.length_a   1.000
_cell.length_b   1.000
_cell.length_c   1.000
_cell.angle_alpha   90.00
_cell.angle_beta   90.00
_cell.angle_gamma   90.00
#
_symmetry.space_group_name_H-M   'P 1'
#
loop_
_entity.id
_entity.type
_entity.pdbx_description
1 polymer ?
#
loop_
_entity_poly.entity_id
_entity_poly.type
_entity_poly.pdbx_seq_one_letter_code
_entity_poly.pdbx_strand_id
1 'polypeptide(L)'
;SLNPSGVVLLIGTNDLEEKATPEVIADNLKLIIAVLKKHSADMPIILCNVMPSSAAKKRPADQIEKINQLYFAAVKGDAQVTMLDTWLLFADDKGDAKKSEFPDLLHPNKTGYAKWAAALRPLLATHGFVETKPDNFHLEPGYVSLFNGHDLTGWGFRAKKTFKPTATFDGKKASNDARYVAINGRLVVTTPPEGRRVQQLWTTREFPENFILKLEFRATPNADSGVFIRKPQLQCRDYVLAGPWKELKNYKPQEWNEIVAIVKDGVAHCTCNGEVLNAEFKVPPTGPIGLEGDRGQMEYRRIRVKELD
;
A
#
# COMPACT_ATOMS: atom_id res chain seq x y z
N SER A 1 31.96 -12.28 -6.65
CA SER A 1 30.54 -12.62 -6.49
C SER A 1 29.80 -11.40 -5.96
N LEU A 2 28.55 -11.17 -6.39
CA LEU A 2 27.72 -10.13 -5.81
C LEU A 2 27.06 -10.65 -4.52
N ASN A 3 26.77 -9.79 -3.55
CA ASN A 3 26.03 -10.13 -2.33
C ASN A 3 24.91 -9.10 -2.10
N PRO A 4 23.79 -9.20 -2.84
CA PRO A 4 22.72 -8.21 -2.77
C PRO A 4 21.99 -8.23 -1.43
N SER A 5 21.65 -7.04 -0.91
CA SER A 5 20.82 -6.91 0.30
C SER A 5 19.32 -7.07 0.01
N GLY A 6 18.91 -7.02 -1.25
CA GLY A 6 17.53 -7.16 -1.73
C GLY A 6 17.51 -7.25 -3.26
N VAL A 7 16.44 -7.83 -3.83
CA VAL A 7 16.30 -7.99 -5.29
C VAL A 7 14.94 -7.48 -5.75
N VAL A 8 14.93 -6.68 -6.82
CA VAL A 8 13.72 -6.31 -7.55
C VAL A 8 13.72 -7.06 -8.88
N LEU A 9 12.67 -7.83 -9.15
CA LEU A 9 12.51 -8.60 -10.39
C LEU A 9 11.41 -7.98 -11.26
N LEU A 10 11.74 -7.68 -12.51
CA LEU A 10 10.81 -7.40 -13.60
C LEU A 10 11.31 -8.18 -14.82
N ILE A 11 10.75 -9.37 -15.04
CA ILE A 11 11.23 -10.33 -16.04
C ILE A 11 10.06 -11.03 -16.73
N GLY A 12 10.23 -11.53 -17.96
CA GLY A 12 9.24 -12.35 -18.68
C GLY A 12 8.70 -11.75 -19.98
N THR A 13 8.78 -10.43 -20.19
CA THR A 13 8.21 -9.80 -21.40
C THR A 13 8.96 -10.15 -22.69
N ASN A 14 10.27 -10.39 -22.61
CA ASN A 14 11.08 -10.75 -23.78
C ASN A 14 10.94 -12.23 -24.13
N ASP A 15 10.73 -13.09 -23.14
CA ASP A 15 10.48 -14.51 -23.34
C ASP A 15 9.25 -14.74 -24.24
N LEU A 16 8.22 -13.88 -24.14
CA LEU A 16 7.07 -13.89 -25.06
C LEU A 16 7.46 -13.59 -26.51
N GLU A 17 8.34 -12.62 -26.73
CA GLU A 17 8.85 -12.30 -28.08
C GLU A 17 9.63 -13.48 -28.67
N GLU A 18 10.37 -14.20 -27.82
CA GLU A 18 11.08 -15.44 -28.13
C GLU A 18 10.17 -16.69 -28.17
N LYS A 19 8.84 -16.50 -28.12
CA LYS A 19 7.81 -17.53 -28.25
C LYS A 19 7.75 -18.54 -27.09
N ALA A 20 8.32 -18.23 -25.93
CA ALA A 20 8.06 -19.00 -24.73
C ALA A 20 6.59 -18.85 -24.30
N THR A 21 5.98 -19.92 -23.81
CA THR A 21 4.62 -19.85 -23.26
C THR A 21 4.65 -19.24 -21.85
N PRO A 22 3.54 -18.64 -21.38
CA PRO A 22 3.43 -18.17 -20.00
C PRO A 22 3.84 -19.19 -18.93
N GLU A 23 3.55 -20.47 -19.15
CA GLU A 23 3.91 -21.57 -18.26
C GLU A 23 5.43 -21.75 -18.16
N VAL A 24 6.13 -21.77 -19.29
CA VAL A 24 7.61 -21.87 -19.31
C VAL A 24 8.23 -20.68 -18.60
N ILE A 25 7.70 -19.48 -18.82
CA ILE A 25 8.17 -18.23 -18.19
C ILE A 25 7.98 -18.30 -16.67
N ALA A 26 6.83 -18.77 -16.20
CA ALA A 26 6.56 -18.95 -14.78
C ALA A 26 7.43 -20.04 -14.14
N ASP A 27 7.72 -21.14 -14.84
CA ASP A 27 8.63 -22.17 -14.36
C ASP A 27 10.07 -21.67 -14.25
N ASN A 28 10.53 -20.87 -15.22
CA ASN A 28 11.82 -20.17 -15.13
C ASN A 28 11.88 -19.22 -13.94
N LEU A 29 10.81 -18.45 -13.67
CA LEU A 29 10.73 -17.60 -12.47
C LEU A 29 10.88 -18.43 -11.18
N LYS A 30 10.22 -19.59 -11.06
CA LYS A 30 10.34 -20.45 -9.85
C LYS A 30 11.79 -20.87 -9.61
N LEU A 31 12.51 -21.22 -10.67
CA LEU A 31 13.93 -21.59 -10.58
C LEU A 31 14.78 -20.40 -10.10
N ILE A 32 14.54 -19.20 -10.65
CA ILE A 32 15.24 -17.97 -10.25
C ILE A 32 14.97 -17.68 -8.77
N ILE A 33 13.70 -17.69 -8.34
CA ILE A 33 13.34 -17.46 -6.93
C ILE A 33 14.01 -18.49 -6.02
N ALA A 34 14.02 -19.77 -6.39
CA ALA A 34 14.68 -20.81 -5.60
C ALA A 34 16.18 -20.54 -5.41
N VAL A 35 16.87 -20.06 -6.45
CA VAL A 35 18.29 -19.67 -6.37
C VAL A 35 18.48 -18.45 -5.46
N LEU A 36 17.64 -17.42 -5.60
CA LEU A 36 17.69 -16.21 -4.75
C LEU A 36 17.48 -16.55 -3.27
N LYS A 37 16.49 -17.39 -2.95
CA LYS A 37 16.22 -17.84 -1.58
C LYS A 37 17.34 -18.70 -1.00
N LYS A 38 18.01 -19.50 -1.84
CA LYS A 38 19.19 -20.27 -1.45
C LYS A 38 20.40 -19.37 -1.17
N HIS A 39 20.53 -18.26 -1.90
CA HIS A 39 21.59 -17.27 -1.67
C HIS A 39 21.43 -16.59 -0.31
N SER A 40 20.21 -16.19 0.05
CA SER A 40 19.91 -15.62 1.37
C SER A 40 18.44 -15.81 1.74
N ALA A 41 18.18 -16.36 2.93
CA ALA A 41 16.83 -16.55 3.46
C ALA A 41 16.17 -15.25 3.95
N ASP A 42 16.98 -14.21 4.23
CA ASP A 42 16.53 -12.93 4.77
C ASP A 42 16.46 -11.83 3.71
N MET A 43 16.93 -12.10 2.48
CA MET A 43 16.96 -11.13 1.41
C MET A 43 15.54 -10.93 0.84
N PRO A 44 14.95 -9.72 0.93
CA PRO A 44 13.64 -9.46 0.36
C PRO A 44 13.68 -9.50 -1.16
N ILE A 45 12.63 -10.10 -1.74
CA ILE A 45 12.42 -10.16 -3.18
C ILE A 45 11.15 -9.36 -3.49
N ILE A 46 11.27 -8.31 -4.29
CA ILE A 46 10.13 -7.56 -4.83
C ILE A 46 9.90 -8.05 -6.25
N LEU A 47 8.80 -8.76 -6.48
CA LEU A 47 8.41 -9.25 -7.80
C LEU A 47 7.39 -8.29 -8.43
N CYS A 48 7.82 -7.60 -9.48
CA CYS A 48 6.94 -6.77 -10.29
C CYS A 48 6.12 -7.65 -11.22
N ASN A 49 4.82 -7.36 -11.35
CA ASN A 49 4.05 -7.84 -12.49
C ASN A 49 4.76 -7.41 -13.79
N VAL A 50 4.78 -8.27 -14.79
CA VAL A 50 5.19 -7.90 -16.14
C VAL A 50 4.34 -6.71 -16.59
N MET A 51 5.00 -5.63 -16.98
CA MET A 51 4.36 -4.40 -17.47
C MET A 51 3.62 -4.68 -18.78
N PRO A 52 2.59 -3.87 -19.13
CA PRO A 52 1.94 -3.97 -20.43
C PRO A 52 2.93 -3.70 -21.57
N SER A 53 2.64 -4.31 -22.70
CA SER A 53 3.24 -4.02 -23.99
C SER A 53 2.15 -4.22 -25.05
N SER A 54 2.51 -4.14 -26.31
CA SER A 54 1.55 -4.22 -27.40
C SER A 54 1.61 -5.57 -28.12
N ALA A 55 0.46 -6.01 -28.62
CA ALA A 55 0.39 -7.14 -29.55
C ALA A 55 1.27 -6.91 -30.80
N ALA A 56 1.42 -5.65 -31.25
CA ALA A 56 2.33 -5.29 -32.35
C ALA A 56 3.82 -5.56 -32.03
N LYS A 57 4.16 -5.75 -30.76
CA LYS A 57 5.48 -6.15 -30.26
C LYS A 57 5.56 -7.64 -29.93
N LYS A 58 4.60 -8.45 -30.41
CA LYS A 58 4.47 -9.88 -30.11
C LYS A 58 4.32 -10.17 -28.61
N ARG A 59 3.73 -9.22 -27.88
CA ARG A 59 3.53 -9.28 -26.43
C ARG A 59 2.06 -8.94 -26.12
N PRO A 60 1.11 -9.80 -26.54
CA PRO A 60 -0.31 -9.51 -26.39
C PRO A 60 -0.73 -9.55 -24.90
N ALA A 61 -1.73 -8.74 -24.57
CA ALA A 61 -2.15 -8.50 -23.18
C ALA A 61 -2.56 -9.78 -22.45
N ASP A 62 -3.31 -10.66 -23.11
CA ASP A 62 -3.80 -11.93 -22.54
C ASP A 62 -2.65 -12.85 -22.08
N GLN A 63 -1.55 -12.87 -22.82
CA GLN A 63 -0.37 -13.65 -22.45
C GLN A 63 0.38 -13.03 -21.27
N ILE A 64 0.50 -11.69 -21.22
CA ILE A 64 1.13 -11.01 -20.10
C ILE A 64 0.29 -11.16 -18.82
N GLU A 65 -1.03 -11.02 -18.91
CA GLU A 65 -1.94 -11.26 -17.79
C GLU A 65 -1.83 -12.70 -17.29
N LYS A 66 -1.72 -13.68 -18.20
CA LYS A 66 -1.50 -15.08 -17.85
C LYS A 66 -0.17 -15.28 -17.11
N ILE A 67 0.91 -14.65 -17.55
CA ILE A 67 2.20 -14.66 -16.84
C ILE A 67 2.03 -14.11 -15.42
N ASN A 68 1.41 -12.94 -15.28
CA ASN A 68 1.21 -12.30 -13.98
C ASN A 68 0.37 -13.15 -13.01
N GLN A 69 -0.66 -13.83 -13.51
CA GLN A 69 -1.43 -14.80 -12.73
C GLN A 69 -0.57 -15.99 -12.26
N LEU A 70 0.27 -16.53 -13.14
CA LEU A 70 1.17 -17.65 -12.82
C LEU A 70 2.29 -17.23 -11.86
N TYR A 71 2.83 -16.02 -12.01
CA TYR A 71 3.79 -15.42 -11.08
C TYR A 71 3.20 -15.32 -9.68
N PHE A 72 2.01 -14.76 -9.55
CA PHE A 72 1.32 -14.71 -8.27
C PHE A 72 1.06 -16.10 -7.70
N ALA A 73 0.58 -17.05 -8.51
CA ALA A 73 0.36 -18.42 -8.07
C ALA A 73 1.64 -19.11 -7.57
N ALA A 74 2.79 -18.80 -8.17
CA ALA A 74 4.09 -19.36 -7.79
C ALA A 74 4.61 -18.85 -6.44
N VAL A 75 4.22 -17.63 -6.03
CA VAL A 75 4.76 -16.98 -4.81
C VAL A 75 3.71 -16.76 -3.73
N LYS A 76 2.43 -17.11 -3.98
CA LYS A 76 1.34 -16.92 -3.03
C LYS A 76 1.63 -17.63 -1.71
N GLY A 77 1.58 -16.88 -0.61
CA GLY A 77 1.88 -17.36 0.73
C GLY A 77 3.37 -17.31 1.11
N ASP A 78 4.25 -16.92 0.19
CA ASP A 78 5.69 -16.76 0.47
C ASP A 78 5.99 -15.38 1.06
N ALA A 79 6.28 -15.35 2.36
CA ALA A 79 6.55 -14.09 3.07
C ALA A 79 7.85 -13.38 2.64
N GLN A 80 8.76 -14.06 1.91
CA GLN A 80 9.99 -13.44 1.41
C GLN A 80 9.75 -12.64 0.11
N VAL A 81 8.64 -12.89 -0.59
CA VAL A 81 8.32 -12.26 -1.88
C VAL A 81 7.18 -11.28 -1.73
N THR A 82 7.42 -10.02 -2.09
CA THR A 82 6.39 -8.99 -2.17
C THR A 82 6.04 -8.69 -3.61
N MET A 83 4.78 -8.89 -3.99
CA MET A 83 4.28 -8.52 -5.31
C MET A 83 4.08 -7.01 -5.43
N LEU A 84 4.53 -6.42 -6.54
CA LEU A 84 4.26 -5.03 -6.93
C LEU A 84 3.44 -5.00 -8.22
N ASP A 85 2.28 -4.37 -8.17
CA ASP A 85 1.34 -4.33 -9.31
C ASP A 85 1.71 -3.26 -10.35
N THR A 86 2.74 -3.56 -11.12
CA THR A 86 3.20 -2.74 -12.26
C THR A 86 2.35 -2.93 -13.52
N TRP A 87 1.48 -3.95 -13.59
CA TRP A 87 0.55 -4.09 -14.70
C TRP A 87 -0.54 -3.02 -14.63
N LEU A 88 -1.33 -2.99 -13.54
CA LEU A 88 -2.40 -2.00 -13.40
C LEU A 88 -1.89 -0.56 -13.37
N LEU A 89 -0.66 -0.34 -12.91
CA LEU A 89 -0.03 0.98 -12.92
C LEU A 89 0.13 1.56 -14.34
N PHE A 90 0.43 0.70 -15.31
CA PHE A 90 0.85 1.13 -16.65
C PHE A 90 -0.14 0.77 -17.76
N ALA A 91 -0.97 -0.25 -17.57
CA ALA A 91 -1.95 -0.68 -18.55
C ALA A 91 -2.99 0.43 -18.79
N ASP A 92 -3.37 0.61 -20.04
CA ASP A 92 -4.57 1.35 -20.39
C ASP A 92 -5.83 0.48 -20.20
N ASP A 93 -6.98 1.02 -20.58
CA ASP A 93 -8.28 0.35 -20.50
C ASP A 93 -8.39 -0.90 -21.40
N LYS A 94 -7.45 -1.07 -22.34
CA LYS A 94 -7.39 -2.20 -23.28
C LYS A 94 -6.26 -3.19 -22.93
N GLY A 95 -5.50 -2.94 -21.86
CA GLY A 95 -4.35 -3.76 -21.48
C GLY A 95 -3.08 -3.50 -22.30
N ASP A 96 -3.02 -2.41 -23.06
CA ASP A 96 -1.81 -2.00 -23.81
C ASP A 96 -1.00 -0.96 -23.02
N ALA A 97 0.25 -0.77 -23.42
CA ALA A 97 1.12 0.26 -22.89
C ALA A 97 0.72 1.65 -23.42
N LYS A 98 0.67 2.64 -22.53
CA LYS A 98 0.35 4.03 -22.91
C LYS A 98 1.51 4.66 -23.65
N LYS A 99 1.35 5.08 -24.91
CA LYS A 99 2.41 5.75 -25.70
C LYS A 99 3.05 6.96 -25.02
N SER A 100 2.27 7.69 -24.21
CA SER A 100 2.76 8.84 -23.43
C SER A 100 3.80 8.45 -22.38
N GLU A 101 3.82 7.18 -21.97
CA GLU A 101 4.72 6.63 -20.95
C GLU A 101 5.68 5.60 -21.54
N PHE A 102 5.30 4.93 -22.63
CA PHE A 102 6.05 3.91 -23.36
C PHE A 102 6.11 4.30 -24.84
N PRO A 103 7.05 5.17 -25.28
CA PRO A 103 7.06 5.72 -26.63
C PRO A 103 7.16 4.67 -27.73
N ASP A 104 7.79 3.52 -27.43
CA ASP A 104 7.90 2.37 -28.33
C ASP A 104 6.96 1.21 -27.94
N LEU A 105 6.03 1.42 -27.00
CA LEU A 105 5.12 0.41 -26.44
C LEU A 105 5.83 -0.75 -25.70
N LEU A 106 7.07 -0.54 -25.24
CA LEU A 106 7.85 -1.55 -24.51
C LEU A 106 8.66 -0.96 -23.35
N HIS A 107 9.42 0.11 -23.60
CA HIS A 107 10.29 0.73 -22.61
C HIS A 107 9.63 1.99 -22.03
N PRO A 108 9.60 2.16 -20.70
CA PRO A 108 9.10 3.40 -20.11
C PRO A 108 10.05 4.57 -20.44
N ASN A 109 9.49 5.76 -20.62
CA ASN A 109 10.24 7.00 -20.68
C ASN A 109 10.51 7.56 -19.27
N LYS A 110 11.05 8.78 -19.17
CA LYS A 110 11.33 9.44 -17.89
C LYS A 110 10.10 9.48 -16.96
N THR A 111 8.91 9.74 -17.49
CA THR A 111 7.65 9.77 -16.73
C THR A 111 7.29 8.37 -16.23
N GLY A 112 7.39 7.35 -17.10
CA GLY A 112 7.15 5.96 -16.71
C GLY A 112 8.12 5.47 -15.63
N TYR A 113 9.41 5.75 -15.77
CA TYR A 113 10.42 5.41 -14.76
C TYR A 113 10.17 6.13 -13.42
N ALA A 114 9.75 7.40 -13.45
CA ALA A 114 9.40 8.13 -12.22
C ALA A 114 8.22 7.48 -11.50
N LYS A 115 7.18 7.05 -12.22
CA LYS A 115 6.04 6.30 -11.66
C LYS A 115 6.48 4.98 -11.05
N TRP A 116 7.32 4.20 -11.75
CA TRP A 116 7.80 2.92 -11.23
C TRP A 116 8.68 3.11 -9.98
N ALA A 117 9.54 4.13 -9.97
CA ALA A 117 10.33 4.48 -8.79
C ALA A 117 9.46 4.87 -7.59
N ALA A 118 8.39 5.65 -7.82
CA ALA A 118 7.43 5.98 -6.76
C ALA A 118 6.70 4.74 -6.23
N ALA A 119 6.31 3.81 -7.12
CA ALA A 119 5.67 2.55 -6.75
C ALA A 119 6.58 1.61 -5.92
N LEU A 120 7.88 1.58 -6.22
CA LEU A 120 8.87 0.77 -5.48
C LEU A 120 9.23 1.37 -4.12
N ARG A 121 9.24 2.70 -3.99
CA ARG A 121 9.75 3.41 -2.82
C ARG A 121 9.17 2.92 -1.49
N PRO A 122 7.85 2.71 -1.31
CA PRO A 122 7.29 2.18 -0.06
C PRO A 122 7.87 0.81 0.34
N LEU A 123 8.06 -0.09 -0.62
CA LEU A 123 8.58 -1.44 -0.37
C LEU A 123 10.07 -1.38 0.00
N LEU A 124 10.85 -0.59 -0.75
CA LEU A 124 12.26 -0.35 -0.43
C LEU A 124 12.43 0.29 0.97
N ALA A 125 11.52 1.21 1.33
CA ALA A 125 11.53 1.88 2.63
C ALA A 125 11.22 0.92 3.79
N THR A 126 10.29 -0.03 3.56
CA THR A 126 9.91 -1.06 4.53
C THR A 126 11.07 -2.01 4.82
N HIS A 127 11.89 -2.32 3.81
CA HIS A 127 13.11 -3.11 3.97
C HIS A 127 14.34 -2.28 4.40
N GLY A 128 14.16 -0.99 4.70
CA GLY A 128 15.23 -0.14 5.24
C GLY A 128 16.28 0.31 4.22
N PHE A 129 16.00 0.22 2.92
CA PHE A 129 16.92 0.70 1.88
C PHE A 129 16.82 2.21 1.64
N VAL A 130 15.66 2.80 1.91
CA VAL A 130 15.39 4.24 1.77
C VAL A 130 14.54 4.74 2.94
N GLU A 131 14.45 6.06 3.11
CA GLU A 131 13.63 6.69 4.16
C GLU A 131 13.89 6.12 5.56
N THR A 132 15.17 6.00 5.91
CA THR A 132 15.66 5.46 7.18
C THR A 132 15.90 6.51 8.26
N LYS A 133 15.79 7.78 7.90
CA LYS A 133 16.00 8.91 8.82
C LYS A 133 14.71 9.20 9.60
N PRO A 134 14.83 9.71 10.84
CA PRO A 134 13.68 10.17 11.61
C PRO A 134 12.84 11.23 10.88
N ASP A 135 11.52 11.23 11.09
CA ASP A 135 10.63 12.30 10.62
C ASP A 135 10.76 13.51 11.56
N ASN A 136 11.22 14.65 11.02
CA ASN A 136 11.38 15.90 11.78
C ASN A 136 10.05 16.69 11.90
N PHE A 137 8.93 15.98 11.94
CA PHE A 137 7.61 16.56 12.05
C PHE A 137 7.38 17.16 13.44
N HIS A 138 6.83 18.37 13.48
CA HIS A 138 6.46 19.05 14.72
C HIS A 138 4.94 19.11 14.81
N LEU A 139 4.40 18.62 15.92
CA LEU A 139 2.97 18.57 16.16
C LEU A 139 2.39 19.98 16.28
N GLU A 140 1.28 20.23 15.60
CA GLU A 140 0.62 21.54 15.64
C GLU A 140 -0.01 21.81 17.02
N PRO A 141 -0.09 23.07 17.49
CA PRO A 141 -0.72 23.40 18.77
C PRO A 141 -2.15 22.86 18.91
N GLY A 142 -2.43 22.23 20.04
CA GLY A 142 -3.72 21.63 20.36
C GLY A 142 -3.97 20.25 19.72
N TYR A 143 -3.07 19.74 18.89
CA TYR A 143 -3.13 18.36 18.44
C TYR A 143 -2.44 17.42 19.44
N VAL A 144 -2.95 16.20 19.50
CA VAL A 144 -2.34 15.06 20.18
C VAL A 144 -2.03 13.99 19.14
N SER A 145 -0.81 13.46 19.16
CA SER A 145 -0.43 12.37 18.26
C SER A 145 -1.08 11.06 18.69
N LEU A 146 -1.65 10.33 17.74
CA LEU A 146 -2.14 8.97 17.93
C LEU A 146 -1.09 7.92 17.56
N PHE A 147 -0.02 8.30 16.86
CA PHE A 147 1.10 7.41 16.53
C PHE A 147 2.42 8.08 16.86
N ASN A 148 3.21 7.42 17.71
CA ASN A 148 4.44 7.99 18.27
C ASN A 148 5.68 7.84 17.36
N GLY A 149 5.50 7.22 16.18
CA GLY A 149 6.56 7.03 15.19
C GLY A 149 7.51 5.85 15.42
N HIS A 150 7.44 5.16 16.56
CA HIS A 150 8.42 4.13 16.93
C HIS A 150 7.81 2.78 17.30
N ASP A 151 6.59 2.75 17.84
CA ASP A 151 5.87 1.52 18.16
C ASP A 151 4.34 1.71 18.06
N LEU A 152 3.58 0.66 18.35
CA LEU A 152 2.13 0.63 18.26
C LEU A 152 1.44 0.94 19.59
N THR A 153 2.07 1.72 20.47
CA THR A 153 1.45 2.20 21.71
C THR A 153 0.18 2.98 21.43
N GLY A 154 -0.88 2.65 22.17
CA GLY A 154 -2.22 3.17 21.94
C GLY A 154 -3.01 2.45 20.84
N TRP A 155 -2.46 1.38 20.25
CA TRP A 155 -3.12 0.57 19.22
C TRP A 155 -3.26 -0.91 19.63
N GLY A 156 -4.27 -1.55 19.04
CA GLY A 156 -4.62 -2.93 19.35
C GLY A 156 -5.59 -3.55 18.36
N PHE A 157 -5.85 -4.85 18.54
CA PHE A 157 -6.93 -5.54 17.84
C PHE A 157 -8.20 -5.53 18.68
N ARG A 158 -9.33 -5.54 17.98
CA ARG A 158 -10.67 -5.61 18.57
C ARG A 158 -11.48 -6.68 17.85
N ALA A 159 -12.40 -7.33 18.58
CA ALA A 159 -13.32 -8.28 17.98
C ALA A 159 -14.29 -7.58 17.04
N LYS A 160 -14.42 -8.05 15.79
CA LYS A 160 -15.18 -7.39 14.71
C LYS A 160 -16.62 -7.01 15.07
N LYS A 161 -17.32 -7.83 15.86
CA LYS A 161 -18.73 -7.61 16.22
C LYS A 161 -18.90 -6.77 17.48
N THR A 162 -18.11 -7.05 18.51
CA THR A 162 -18.31 -6.48 19.85
C THR A 162 -17.41 -5.29 20.14
N PHE A 163 -16.39 -5.05 19.32
CA PHE A 163 -15.33 -4.05 19.51
C PHE A 163 -14.57 -4.16 20.83
N LYS A 164 -14.74 -5.28 21.57
CA LYS A 164 -13.95 -5.56 22.76
C LYS A 164 -12.48 -5.76 22.36
N PRO A 165 -11.52 -5.20 23.11
CA PRO A 165 -10.10 -5.45 22.87
C PRO A 165 -9.79 -6.95 22.88
N THR A 166 -8.99 -7.40 21.92
CA THR A 166 -8.47 -8.78 21.84
C THR A 166 -6.95 -8.82 21.94
N ALA A 167 -6.27 -7.71 21.63
CA ALA A 167 -4.83 -7.53 21.86
C ALA A 167 -4.51 -6.04 21.96
N THR A 168 -3.48 -5.69 22.73
CA THR A 168 -2.84 -4.36 22.73
C THR A 168 -1.37 -4.50 22.33
N PHE A 169 -0.81 -3.43 21.76
CA PHE A 169 0.53 -3.42 21.20
C PHE A 169 1.42 -2.32 21.80
N ASP A 170 1.15 -1.92 23.05
CA ASP A 170 1.98 -0.96 23.77
C ASP A 170 3.44 -1.45 23.87
N GLY A 171 4.37 -0.57 23.49
CA GLY A 171 5.80 -0.86 23.38
C GLY A 171 6.21 -1.80 22.24
N LYS A 172 5.27 -2.32 21.43
CA LYS A 172 5.58 -3.28 20.37
C LYS A 172 5.71 -2.60 19.01
N LYS A 173 6.81 -2.89 18.31
CA LYS A 173 7.02 -2.42 16.93
C LYS A 173 6.10 -3.10 15.92
N ALA A 174 5.52 -4.25 16.23
CA ALA A 174 4.64 -4.97 15.33
C ALA A 174 3.44 -5.57 16.06
N SER A 175 2.34 -5.66 15.33
CA SER A 175 1.19 -6.49 15.69
C SER A 175 1.56 -7.98 15.69
N ASN A 176 0.78 -8.80 16.40
CA ASN A 176 1.09 -10.24 16.58
C ASN A 176 1.16 -11.03 15.26
N ASP A 177 0.49 -10.56 14.20
CA ASP A 177 0.47 -11.18 12.86
C ASP A 177 1.36 -10.45 11.84
N ALA A 178 2.19 -9.51 12.31
CA ALA A 178 3.06 -8.63 11.53
C ALA A 178 2.34 -7.86 10.40
N ARG A 179 1.00 -7.73 10.47
CA ARG A 179 0.22 -6.97 9.47
C ARG A 179 0.46 -5.47 9.58
N TYR A 180 0.68 -4.99 10.79
CA TYR A 180 1.00 -3.61 11.14
C TYR A 180 2.36 -3.55 11.82
N VAL A 181 3.23 -2.66 11.34
CA VAL A 181 4.61 -2.51 11.81
C VAL A 181 4.97 -1.02 11.88
N ALA A 182 5.58 -0.58 12.98
CA ALA A 182 6.18 0.74 13.12
C ALA A 182 7.62 0.71 12.58
N ILE A 183 7.88 1.48 11.52
CA ILE A 183 9.17 1.54 10.83
C ILE A 183 9.49 3.01 10.54
N ASN A 184 10.56 3.55 11.14
CA ASN A 184 11.12 4.87 10.83
C ASN A 184 10.06 6.00 10.75
N GLY A 185 9.21 6.14 11.76
CA GLY A 185 8.16 7.18 11.77
C GLY A 185 6.91 6.84 10.96
N ARG A 186 6.82 5.64 10.36
CA ARG A 186 5.68 5.17 9.57
C ARG A 186 5.02 3.97 10.24
N LEU A 187 3.69 3.97 10.23
CA LEU A 187 2.88 2.80 10.54
C LEU A 187 2.59 2.10 9.20
N VAL A 188 3.31 1.00 8.96
CA VAL A 188 3.26 0.23 7.72
C VAL A 188 2.25 -0.90 7.86
N VAL A 189 1.33 -0.95 6.91
CA VAL A 189 0.34 -2.01 6.70
C VAL A 189 0.90 -2.88 5.58
N THR A 190 1.57 -3.97 5.93
CA THR A 190 2.40 -4.81 5.04
C THR A 190 1.63 -5.49 3.88
N THR A 191 2.28 -5.86 2.78
CA THR A 191 1.59 -6.65 1.74
C THR A 191 1.30 -8.06 2.27
N PRO A 192 0.04 -8.55 2.23
CA PRO A 192 -0.27 -9.91 2.65
C PRO A 192 0.26 -10.93 1.62
N PRO A 193 1.06 -11.94 2.02
CA PRO A 193 1.61 -12.94 1.10
C PRO A 193 0.54 -13.73 0.33
N GLU A 194 -0.65 -13.90 0.91
CA GLU A 194 -1.80 -14.54 0.29
C GLU A 194 -2.53 -13.65 -0.75
N GLY A 195 -2.07 -12.42 -0.95
CA GLY A 195 -2.60 -11.40 -1.87
C GLY A 195 -3.67 -10.50 -1.26
N ARG A 196 -4.52 -11.04 -0.38
CA ARG A 196 -5.58 -10.28 0.29
C ARG A 196 -5.81 -10.80 1.71
N ARG A 197 -5.71 -9.93 2.71
CA ARG A 197 -6.04 -10.25 4.11
C ARG A 197 -6.57 -9.02 4.83
N VAL A 198 -7.88 -9.01 5.07
CA VAL A 198 -8.55 -7.98 5.88
C VAL A 198 -8.20 -8.15 7.36
N GLN A 199 -7.51 -7.17 7.91
CA GLN A 199 -7.26 -7.01 9.34
C GLN A 199 -7.52 -5.55 9.72
N GLN A 200 -7.88 -5.29 10.98
CA GLN A 200 -8.20 -3.95 11.47
C GLN A 200 -7.41 -3.64 12.73
N LEU A 201 -6.65 -2.55 12.68
CA LEU A 201 -5.97 -1.97 13.83
C LEU A 201 -6.82 -0.84 14.38
N TRP A 202 -6.99 -0.81 15.70
CA TRP A 202 -7.82 0.18 16.38
C TRP A 202 -7.02 0.89 17.46
N THR A 203 -7.31 2.17 17.65
CA THR A 203 -6.93 2.87 18.87
C THR A 203 -7.54 2.17 20.10
N THR A 204 -6.81 2.15 21.21
CA THR A 204 -7.33 1.70 22.51
C THR A 204 -8.27 2.74 23.13
N ARG A 205 -8.03 4.01 22.81
CA ARG A 205 -8.89 5.16 23.16
C ARG A 205 -10.20 5.17 22.36
N GLU A 206 -11.24 5.70 22.98
CA GLU A 206 -12.51 6.07 22.37
C GLU A 206 -12.60 7.61 22.28
N PHE A 207 -13.32 8.14 21.29
CA PHE A 207 -13.39 9.59 21.02
C PHE A 207 -14.85 10.09 21.07
N PRO A 208 -15.34 10.56 22.24
CA PRO A 208 -16.72 11.05 22.41
C PRO A 208 -16.93 12.49 21.93
N GLU A 209 -15.90 13.33 22.03
CA GLU A 209 -15.99 14.76 21.68
C GLU A 209 -15.87 15.00 20.18
N ASN A 210 -16.35 16.16 19.73
CA ASN A 210 -16.07 16.65 18.39
C ASN A 210 -14.54 16.79 18.21
N PHE A 211 -14.02 16.50 17.02
CA PHE A 211 -12.57 16.54 16.79
C PHE A 211 -12.21 16.78 15.32
N ILE A 212 -10.98 17.22 15.09
CA ILE A 212 -10.34 17.18 13.78
C ILE A 212 -9.33 16.03 13.79
N LEU A 213 -9.52 15.03 12.94
CA LEU A 213 -8.53 13.98 12.67
C LEU A 213 -7.73 14.38 11.43
N LYS A 214 -6.40 14.34 11.56
CA LYS A 214 -5.48 14.44 10.43
C LYS A 214 -4.57 13.23 10.38
N LEU A 215 -4.28 12.76 9.17
CA LEU A 215 -3.24 11.76 8.93
C LEU A 215 -2.68 11.92 7.53
N GLU A 216 -1.44 11.48 7.33
CA GLU A 216 -0.88 11.30 6.00
C GLU A 216 -0.84 9.81 5.65
N PHE A 217 -1.16 9.48 4.40
CA PHE A 217 -1.08 8.11 3.87
C PHE A 217 -0.32 8.05 2.54
N ARG A 218 0.26 6.89 2.25
CA ARG A 218 0.86 6.52 0.97
C ARG A 218 0.48 5.08 0.61
N ALA A 219 0.19 4.82 -0.66
CA ALA A 219 -0.32 3.56 -1.16
C ALA A 219 0.58 3.01 -2.28
N THR A 220 0.95 1.73 -2.24
CA THR A 220 1.49 1.05 -3.43
C THR A 220 0.40 0.94 -4.50
N PRO A 221 0.75 0.73 -5.79
CA PRO A 221 -0.24 0.53 -6.84
C PRO A 221 -1.32 -0.47 -6.43
N ASN A 222 -2.59 -0.11 -6.64
CA ASN A 222 -3.75 -0.96 -6.38
C ASN A 222 -3.96 -1.39 -4.90
N ALA A 223 -3.28 -0.74 -3.95
CA ALA A 223 -3.49 -0.99 -2.53
C ALA A 223 -4.89 -0.55 -2.08
N ASP A 224 -5.49 -1.32 -1.17
CA ASP A 224 -6.81 -1.10 -0.60
C ASP A 224 -6.76 -1.13 0.93
N SER A 225 -7.43 -0.16 1.54
CA SER A 225 -7.51 0.06 2.97
C SER A 225 -8.65 1.03 3.30
N GLY A 226 -8.78 1.39 4.57
CA GLY A 226 -9.74 2.36 5.07
C GLY A 226 -9.28 2.98 6.38
N VAL A 227 -9.80 4.18 6.62
CA VAL A 227 -9.67 4.89 7.90
C VAL A 227 -11.02 4.80 8.59
N PHE A 228 -11.06 4.17 9.76
CA PHE A 228 -12.27 4.10 10.56
C PHE A 228 -12.37 5.33 11.46
N ILE A 229 -13.50 6.03 11.41
CA ILE A 229 -13.78 7.21 12.23
C ILE A 229 -14.99 6.86 13.10
N ARG A 230 -14.73 6.55 14.38
CA ARG A 230 -15.75 6.03 15.31
C ARG A 230 -16.49 4.78 14.81
N LYS A 231 -15.77 3.86 14.13
CA LYS A 231 -16.22 2.59 13.53
C LYS A 231 -16.63 2.61 12.05
N PRO A 232 -17.39 3.57 11.50
CA PRO A 232 -17.60 3.67 10.05
C PRO A 232 -16.28 3.82 9.29
N GLN A 233 -16.18 3.21 8.11
CA GLN A 233 -14.98 3.23 7.29
C GLN A 233 -15.06 4.29 6.17
N LEU A 234 -14.10 5.21 6.17
CA LEU A 234 -13.77 6.05 5.01
C LEU A 234 -12.75 5.30 4.15
N GLN A 235 -13.00 5.18 2.84
CA GLN A 235 -12.07 4.49 1.94
C GLN A 235 -10.72 5.23 1.86
N CYS A 236 -9.62 4.49 1.91
CA CYS A 236 -8.25 5.02 1.83
C CYS A 236 -7.39 4.06 1.02
N ARG A 237 -7.17 4.39 -0.25
CA ARG A 237 -6.65 3.45 -1.26
C ARG A 237 -5.68 4.15 -2.20
N ASP A 238 -5.11 3.40 -3.12
CA ASP A 238 -4.58 3.98 -4.34
C ASP A 238 -5.73 4.45 -5.27
N TYR A 239 -6.25 5.66 -5.02
CA TYR A 239 -7.57 6.05 -5.51
C TYR A 239 -7.73 6.01 -7.04
N VAL A 240 -6.68 6.34 -7.80
CA VAL A 240 -6.73 6.31 -9.27
C VAL A 240 -6.93 4.88 -9.80
N LEU A 241 -6.31 3.88 -9.15
CA LEU A 241 -6.39 2.48 -9.58
C LEU A 241 -7.52 1.69 -8.89
N ALA A 242 -7.76 1.95 -7.60
CA ALA A 242 -8.69 1.17 -6.75
C ALA A 242 -10.01 1.89 -6.43
N GLY A 243 -10.17 3.15 -6.85
CA GLY A 243 -11.35 3.97 -6.57
C GLY A 243 -11.52 4.29 -5.07
N PRO A 244 -12.69 4.77 -4.65
CA PRO A 244 -13.81 5.20 -5.50
C PRO A 244 -13.53 6.52 -6.24
N TRP A 245 -12.54 7.32 -5.81
CA TRP A 245 -12.29 8.66 -6.36
C TRP A 245 -11.16 8.67 -7.42
N LYS A 246 -11.51 8.56 -8.70
CA LYS A 246 -10.51 8.49 -9.79
C LYS A 246 -10.06 9.84 -10.34
N GLU A 247 -10.73 10.93 -9.96
CA GLU A 247 -10.59 12.25 -10.59
C GLU A 247 -10.11 13.36 -9.63
N LEU A 248 -9.60 12.98 -8.46
CA LEU A 248 -9.01 13.93 -7.50
C LEU A 248 -7.77 14.58 -8.12
N LYS A 249 -7.79 15.90 -8.28
CA LYS A 249 -6.75 16.69 -8.96
C LYS A 249 -5.48 16.85 -8.12
N ASN A 250 -5.66 16.94 -6.81
CA ASN A 250 -4.59 17.13 -5.83
C ASN A 250 -4.10 15.81 -5.24
N TYR A 251 -4.77 14.69 -5.51
CA TYR A 251 -4.26 13.37 -5.13
C TYR A 251 -2.93 13.09 -5.84
N LYS A 252 -1.95 12.59 -5.08
CA LYS A 252 -0.61 12.29 -5.56
C LYS A 252 -0.41 10.77 -5.52
N PRO A 253 -0.56 10.06 -6.65
CA PRO A 253 -0.38 8.60 -6.70
C PRO A 253 0.99 8.19 -6.18
N GLN A 254 1.04 7.14 -5.34
CA GLN A 254 2.26 6.57 -4.76
C GLN A 254 3.11 7.54 -3.91
N GLU A 255 2.60 8.72 -3.60
CA GLU A 255 3.24 9.71 -2.73
C GLU A 255 2.39 9.96 -1.47
N TRP A 256 2.88 10.79 -0.55
CA TRP A 256 2.16 11.13 0.67
C TRP A 256 0.97 12.07 0.40
N ASN A 257 -0.20 11.70 0.90
CA ASN A 257 -1.47 12.45 0.81
C ASN A 257 -2.03 12.69 2.21
N GLU A 258 -2.58 13.88 2.50
CA GLU A 258 -3.19 14.18 3.81
C GLU A 258 -4.71 13.99 3.74
N ILE A 259 -5.24 13.18 4.66
CA ILE A 259 -6.68 13.14 4.96
C ILE A 259 -6.94 14.04 6.15
N VAL A 260 -7.97 14.88 6.03
CA VAL A 260 -8.53 15.67 7.14
C VAL A 260 -10.00 15.32 7.29
N ALA A 261 -10.40 14.88 8.48
CA ALA A 261 -11.79 14.63 8.84
C ALA A 261 -12.19 15.54 10.01
N ILE A 262 -13.10 16.48 9.75
CA ILE A 262 -13.67 17.35 10.78
C ILE A 262 -14.96 16.70 11.26
N VAL A 263 -14.94 16.15 12.46
CA VAL A 263 -16.06 15.46 13.10
C VAL A 263 -16.79 16.43 14.01
N LYS A 264 -18.05 16.74 13.66
CA LYS A 264 -18.93 17.61 14.42
C LYS A 264 -20.36 17.07 14.41
N ASP A 265 -20.97 16.98 15.58
CA ASP A 265 -22.40 16.68 15.77
C ASP A 265 -22.87 15.42 15.01
N GLY A 266 -22.04 14.36 15.07
CA GLY A 266 -22.34 13.06 14.44
C GLY A 266 -22.07 12.97 12.93
N VAL A 267 -21.42 13.98 12.35
CA VAL A 267 -21.05 14.02 10.93
C VAL A 267 -19.56 14.37 10.78
N ALA A 268 -18.87 13.68 9.87
CA ALA A 268 -17.51 13.99 9.49
C ALA A 268 -17.47 14.59 8.07
N HIS A 269 -16.87 15.78 7.94
CA HIS A 269 -16.48 16.32 6.64
C HIS A 269 -15.05 15.87 6.33
N CYS A 270 -14.89 15.00 5.33
CA CYS A 270 -13.64 14.33 5.01
C CYS A 270 -13.07 14.84 3.69
N THR A 271 -11.80 15.26 3.71
CA THR A 271 -11.05 15.70 2.52
C THR A 271 -9.73 14.94 2.35
N CYS A 272 -9.22 14.88 1.13
CA CYS A 272 -7.88 14.44 0.79
C CYS A 272 -7.17 15.56 0.02
N ASN A 273 -6.08 16.09 0.56
CA ASN A 273 -5.36 17.24 -0.01
C ASN A 273 -6.30 18.42 -0.35
N GLY A 274 -7.29 18.67 0.52
CA GLY A 274 -8.29 19.73 0.36
C GLY A 274 -9.48 19.40 -0.56
N GLU A 275 -9.46 18.28 -1.27
CA GLU A 275 -10.59 17.84 -2.10
C GLU A 275 -11.55 16.96 -1.31
N VAL A 276 -12.86 17.18 -1.48
CA VAL A 276 -13.89 16.46 -0.71
C VAL A 276 -13.93 14.99 -1.10
N LEU A 277 -13.70 14.12 -0.11
CA LEU A 277 -13.95 12.68 -0.22
C LEU A 277 -15.42 12.37 0.12
N ASN A 278 -15.88 12.90 1.24
CA ASN A 278 -17.27 12.76 1.70
C ASN A 278 -17.63 13.93 2.61
N ALA A 279 -18.67 14.70 2.26
CA ALA A 279 -19.09 15.87 3.02
C ALA A 279 -19.99 15.55 4.22
N GLU A 280 -20.68 14.40 4.21
CA GLU A 280 -21.71 14.04 5.19
C GLU A 280 -21.50 12.64 5.76
N PHE A 281 -20.24 12.28 6.06
CA PHE A 281 -19.90 10.95 6.54
C PHE A 281 -20.44 10.75 7.96
N LYS A 282 -21.54 10.00 8.09
CA LYS A 282 -22.21 9.78 9.38
C LYS A 282 -21.34 8.95 10.32
N VAL A 283 -21.18 9.43 11.57
CA VAL A 283 -20.40 8.74 12.61
C VAL A 283 -21.20 8.63 13.91
N PRO A 284 -21.02 7.54 14.68
CA PRO A 284 -21.62 7.40 16.01
C PRO A 284 -21.21 8.53 16.99
N PRO A 285 -21.91 8.70 18.12
CA PRO A 285 -21.55 9.69 19.15
C PRO A 285 -20.17 9.44 19.80
N THR A 286 -19.72 8.18 19.84
CA THR A 286 -18.38 7.82 20.31
C THR A 286 -17.90 6.57 19.58
N GLY A 287 -16.59 6.40 19.49
CA GLY A 287 -15.97 5.23 18.92
C GLY A 287 -14.45 5.38 18.80
N PRO A 288 -13.73 4.29 18.48
CA PRO A 288 -12.31 4.35 18.23
C PRO A 288 -12.04 4.85 16.81
N ILE A 289 -10.82 5.33 16.59
CA ILE A 289 -10.23 5.49 15.26
C ILE A 289 -9.50 4.20 14.89
N GLY A 290 -9.52 3.81 13.62
CA GLY A 290 -8.86 2.59 13.16
C GLY A 290 -8.30 2.69 11.75
N LEU A 291 -7.49 1.69 11.38
CA LEU A 291 -6.90 1.52 10.06
C LEU A 291 -7.19 0.09 9.60
N GLU A 292 -7.66 -0.08 8.36
CA GLU A 292 -7.74 -1.41 7.74
C GLU A 292 -6.40 -1.77 7.08
N GLY A 293 -6.18 -3.06 6.87
CA GLY A 293 -5.28 -3.51 5.84
C GLY A 293 -6.02 -4.56 5.04
N ASP A 294 -6.12 -4.40 3.73
CA ASP A 294 -6.78 -5.37 2.84
C ASP A 294 -5.77 -5.99 1.87
N ARG A 295 -5.43 -5.30 0.78
CA ARG A 295 -4.44 -5.73 -0.22
C ARG A 295 -3.39 -4.66 -0.49
N GLY A 296 -2.23 -5.06 -1.00
CA GLY A 296 -1.10 -4.17 -1.22
C GLY A 296 -0.53 -3.61 0.10
N GLN A 297 0.45 -2.73 -0.03
CA GLN A 297 1.03 -2.03 1.11
C GLN A 297 0.43 -0.63 1.24
N MET A 298 0.05 -0.29 2.46
CA MET A 298 -0.30 1.08 2.86
C MET A 298 0.67 1.56 3.93
N GLU A 299 0.96 2.85 3.94
CA GLU A 299 1.74 3.48 4.99
C GLU A 299 0.97 4.68 5.52
N TYR A 300 1.02 4.87 6.84
CA TYR A 300 0.43 6.00 7.54
C TYR A 300 1.48 6.71 8.38
N ARG A 301 1.36 8.02 8.53
CA ARG A 301 2.16 8.81 9.48
C ARG A 301 1.40 10.04 9.96
N ARG A 302 1.94 10.70 11.00
CA ARG A 302 1.41 11.96 11.53
C ARG A 302 -0.09 11.89 11.86
N ILE A 303 -0.52 10.73 12.35
CA ILE A 303 -1.91 10.48 12.75
C ILE A 303 -2.15 11.24 14.04
N ARG A 304 -3.05 12.21 14.02
CA ARG A 304 -3.22 13.17 15.11
C ARG A 304 -4.64 13.69 15.18
N VAL A 305 -5.07 14.02 16.39
CA VAL A 305 -6.40 14.56 16.66
C VAL A 305 -6.31 15.86 17.43
N LYS A 306 -7.23 16.78 17.15
CA LYS A 306 -7.49 17.96 17.97
C LYS A 306 -8.95 17.91 18.38
N GLU A 307 -9.21 17.80 19.68
CA GLU A 307 -10.58 17.92 20.19
C GLU A 307 -11.06 19.36 19.99
N LEU A 308 -12.35 19.47 19.69
CA LEU A 308 -13.06 20.72 19.51
C LEU A 308 -13.95 20.93 20.72
N ASP A 309 -13.96 22.17 21.21
CA ASP A 309 -14.90 22.63 22.23
C ASP A 309 -16.35 22.61 21.72
#